data_AF-A0A1H4AJP0-F1
#
_entry.id   AF-A0A1H4AJP0-F1
#
_cell.length_a   1.000
_cell.length_b   1.000
_cell.length_c   1.000
_cell.angle_alpha   90.00
_cell.angle_beta   90.00
_cell.angle_gamma   90.00
#
_symmetry.space_group_name_H-M   'P 1'
#
loop_
_entity.id
_entity.type
_entity.pdbx_description
1 polymer ?
#
loop_
_entity_poly.entity_id
_entity_poly.type
_entity_poly.pdbx_seq_one_letter_code
_entity_poly.pdbx_strand_id
1 'polypeptide(L)'
;MTRLGEYLYSKSINQSEIARKTGYSRARINQLCNNEKTRLEAKELYKIFLAIGVNPGEEFNKLYFDVKLSPDTSKKSDSTKNTEGESLA
;
A
#
# COMPACT_ATOMS: atom_id res chain seq x y z
N MET A 1 -11.78 6.77 -5.02
CA MET A 1 -12.15 5.55 -4.25
C MET A 1 -10.83 4.94 -3.83
N THR A 2 -10.71 4.30 -2.66
CA THR A 2 -9.39 3.80 -2.25
C THR A 2 -9.01 2.57 -3.06
N ARG A 3 -7.70 2.26 -3.11
CA ARG A 3 -7.21 1.01 -3.75
C ARG A 3 -7.90 -0.23 -3.19
N LEU A 4 -8.13 -0.26 -1.88
CA LEU A 4 -8.88 -1.35 -1.24
C LEU A 4 -10.35 -1.36 -1.73
N GLY A 5 -10.98 -0.20 -1.84
CA GLY A 5 -12.33 -0.08 -2.39
C GLY A 5 -12.43 -0.65 -3.81
N GLU A 6 -11.53 -0.23 -4.70
CA GLU A 6 -11.46 -0.70 -6.10
C GLU A 6 -11.21 -2.20 -6.18
N TYR A 7 -10.29 -2.72 -5.36
CA TYR A 7 -10.03 -4.14 -5.25
C TYR A 7 -11.29 -4.92 -4.88
N LEU A 8 -12.02 -4.50 -3.84
CA LEU A 8 -13.25 -5.17 -3.39
C LEU A 8 -14.38 -5.06 -4.42
N TYR A 9 -14.51 -3.90 -5.07
CA TYR A 9 -15.52 -3.66 -6.11
C TYR A 9 -15.28 -4.54 -7.33
N SER A 10 -14.03 -4.62 -7.83
CA SER A 10 -13.67 -5.46 -8.98
C SER A 10 -13.98 -6.94 -8.78
N LYS A 11 -13.94 -7.40 -7.52
CA LYS A 11 -14.24 -8.79 -7.12
C LYS A 11 -15.68 -9.00 -6.67
N SER A 12 -16.56 -7.99 -6.81
CA SER A 12 -17.95 -8.02 -6.37
C SER A 12 -18.13 -8.44 -4.89
N ILE A 13 -17.18 -8.06 -4.03
CA ILE A 13 -17.17 -8.47 -2.63
C ILE A 13 -18.13 -7.59 -1.82
N ASN A 14 -19.00 -8.24 -1.04
CA ASN A 14 -19.98 -7.55 -0.22
C ASN A 14 -19.34 -7.00 1.08
N GLN A 15 -19.30 -5.68 1.20
CA GLN A 15 -18.80 -5.01 2.40
C GLN A 15 -19.62 -5.29 3.68
N SER A 16 -20.92 -5.61 3.58
CA SER A 16 -21.73 -6.05 4.74
C SER A 16 -21.21 -7.37 5.31
N GLU A 17 -20.78 -8.28 4.43
CA GLU A 17 -20.24 -9.57 4.82
C GLU A 17 -18.87 -9.40 5.50
N ILE A 18 -18.01 -8.54 4.95
CA ILE A 18 -16.73 -8.18 5.56
C ILE A 18 -16.96 -7.63 6.97
N ALA A 19 -17.87 -6.67 7.14
CA ALA A 19 -18.20 -6.09 8.44
C ALA A 19 -18.56 -7.17 9.47
N ARG A 20 -19.44 -8.11 9.10
CA ARG A 20 -19.87 -9.22 9.97
C ARG A 20 -18.70 -10.15 10.34
N LYS A 21 -17.85 -10.52 9.39
CA LYS A 21 -16.73 -11.46 9.62
C LYS A 21 -15.55 -10.84 10.37
N THR A 22 -15.31 -9.55 10.18
CA THR A 22 -14.16 -8.85 10.78
C THR A 22 -14.48 -8.23 12.15
N GLY A 23 -15.76 -8.06 12.48
CA GLY A 23 -16.24 -7.38 13.68
C GLY A 23 -16.20 -5.85 13.57
N TYR A 24 -15.93 -5.30 12.38
CA TYR A 24 -15.97 -3.86 12.14
C TYR A 24 -17.37 -3.39 11.74
N SER A 25 -17.67 -2.12 11.99
CA SER A 25 -18.95 -1.54 11.56
C SER A 25 -19.00 -1.39 10.03
N ARG A 26 -20.21 -1.45 9.47
CA ARG A 26 -20.47 -1.18 8.05
C ARG A 26 -19.91 0.18 7.62
N ALA A 27 -20.06 1.18 8.50
CA ALA A 27 -19.56 2.53 8.28
C ALA A 27 -18.03 2.58 8.21
N ARG A 28 -17.32 1.83 9.08
CA ARG A 28 -15.85 1.76 9.04
C ARG A 28 -15.36 1.14 7.74
N ILE A 29 -15.94 0.03 7.29
CA ILE A 29 -15.58 -0.59 6.01
C ILE A 29 -15.85 0.38 4.85
N ASN A 30 -16.98 1.09 4.88
CA ASN A 30 -17.30 2.09 3.87
C ASN A 30 -16.28 3.25 3.83
N GLN A 31 -15.85 3.76 4.99
CA GLN A 31 -14.80 4.78 5.08
C GLN A 31 -13.48 4.29 4.48
N LEU A 32 -13.06 3.07 4.81
CA LEU A 32 -11.84 2.46 4.28
C LEU A 32 -11.88 2.29 2.76
N CYS A 33 -13.06 2.07 2.17
CA CYS A 33 -13.22 1.90 0.72
C CYS A 33 -13.35 3.22 -0.04
N ASN A 34 -13.95 4.25 0.55
CA ASN A 34 -14.37 5.46 -0.17
C ASN A 34 -13.61 6.74 0.20
N ASN A 35 -12.88 6.76 1.32
CA ASN A 35 -12.18 7.97 1.76
C ASN A 35 -10.66 7.76 1.78
N GLU A 36 -9.97 8.31 0.79
CA GLU A 36 -8.50 8.25 0.61
C GLU A 36 -7.72 8.91 1.76
N LYS A 37 -8.33 9.81 2.52
CA LYS A 37 -7.70 10.41 3.72
C LYS A 37 -7.77 9.49 4.94
N THR A 38 -8.54 8.41 4.88
CA THR A 38 -8.65 7.46 5.99
C THR A 38 -7.42 6.58 6.03
N ARG A 39 -6.79 6.50 7.20
CA ARG A 39 -5.71 5.53 7.43
C ARG A 39 -6.28 4.12 7.49
N LEU A 40 -5.80 3.29 6.58
CA LEU A 40 -6.02 1.85 6.57
C LEU A 40 -4.88 1.20 7.36
N GLU A 41 -5.20 0.59 8.50
CA GLU A 41 -4.21 -0.10 9.30
C GLU A 41 -3.89 -1.49 8.73
N ALA A 42 -2.64 -1.94 8.86
CA ALA A 42 -2.22 -3.26 8.39
C ALA A 42 -3.07 -4.39 9.02
N LYS A 43 -3.43 -4.27 10.30
CA LYS A 43 -4.27 -5.26 11.00
C LYS A 43 -5.70 -5.30 10.46
N GLU A 44 -6.27 -4.14 10.11
CA GLU A 44 -7.59 -4.06 9.48
C GLU A 44 -7.56 -4.71 8.10
N LEU A 45 -6.59 -4.33 7.28
CA LEU A 45 -6.40 -4.90 5.95
C LEU A 45 -6.23 -6.43 6.01
N TYR A 46 -5.42 -6.92 6.94
CA TYR A 46 -5.18 -8.34 7.15
C TYR A 46 -6.48 -9.09 7.47
N LYS A 47 -7.29 -8.58 8.40
CA LYS A 47 -8.59 -9.19 8.74
C LYS A 47 -9.57 -9.17 7.58
N ILE A 48 -9.59 -8.09 6.80
CA ILE A 48 -10.45 -7.98 5.62
C ILE A 48 -10.10 -9.07 4.62
N PHE A 49 -8.80 -9.30 4.35
CA PHE A 49 -8.36 -10.38 3.46
C PHE A 49 -8.70 -11.77 4.01
N LEU A 50 -8.51 -12.02 5.30
CA LEU A 50 -8.96 -13.27 5.91
C LEU A 50 -10.48 -13.47 5.77
N ALA A 51 -11.28 -12.42 5.95
CA ALA A 51 -12.74 -12.50 5.87
C ALA A 51 -13.25 -12.90 4.47
N ILE A 52 -12.51 -12.55 3.42
CA ILE A 52 -12.84 -12.89 2.03
C ILE A 52 -12.14 -14.19 1.57
N GLY A 53 -11.39 -14.85 2.46
CA GLY A 53 -10.77 -16.16 2.20
C GLY A 53 -9.54 -16.10 1.30
N VAL A 54 -8.78 -15.00 1.31
CA VAL A 54 -7.55 -14.86 0.51
C VAL A 54 -6.32 -14.72 1.42
N ASN A 55 -5.14 -15.09 0.89
CA ASN A 55 -3.88 -14.93 1.60
C ASN A 55 -3.54 -13.43 1.74
N PRO A 56 -3.49 -12.88 2.96
CA PRO A 56 -3.25 -11.45 3.14
C PRO A 56 -1.87 -10.98 2.67
N GLY A 57 -0.84 -11.82 2.78
CA GLY A 57 0.53 -11.46 2.38
C GLY A 57 0.67 -11.31 0.86
N GLU A 58 0.07 -12.24 0.11
CA GLU A 58 0.04 -12.17 -1.34
C GLU A 58 -0.76 -10.96 -1.84
N GLU A 59 -1.94 -10.73 -1.27
CA GLU A 59 -2.79 -9.61 -1.69
C GLU A 59 -2.22 -8.25 -1.26
N PHE A 60 -1.51 -8.18 -0.13
CA PHE A 60 -0.78 -6.98 0.27
C PHE A 60 0.25 -6.57 -0.80
N ASN A 61 1.05 -7.52 -1.27
CA ASN A 61 2.05 -7.27 -2.31
C ASN A 61 1.40 -6.86 -3.64
N LYS A 62 0.25 -7.44 -4.00
CA LYS A 62 -0.50 -7.04 -5.20
C LYS A 62 -1.11 -5.64 -5.08
N LEU A 63 -1.57 -5.23 -3.89
CA LEU A 63 -2.22 -3.94 -3.67
C LEU A 63 -1.22 -2.77 -3.65
N TYR A 64 0.03 -3.04 -3.25
CA TYR A 64 1.09 -2.05 -3.04
C TYR A 64 2.36 -2.30 -3.88
N PHE A 65 2.24 -3.00 -5.01
CA PHE A 65 3.37 -3.41 -5.85
C PHE A 65 4.21 -2.25 -6.41
N ASP A 66 3.63 -1.06 -6.50
CA ASP A 66 4.22 0.15 -7.06
C ASP A 66 4.80 1.09 -6.00
N VAL A 67 4.67 0.75 -4.71
CA VAL A 67 5.24 1.54 -3.62
C VAL A 67 6.76 1.40 -3.64
N LYS A 68 7.45 2.54 -3.74
CA LYS A 68 8.92 2.62 -3.74
C LYS A 68 9.40 3.41 -2.53
N LEU A 69 10.57 3.04 -2.04
CA LEU A 69 11.29 3.86 -1.06
C LEU A 69 11.72 5.17 -1.73
N SER A 70 11.57 6.28 -1.01
CA SER A 70 12.18 7.54 -1.44
C SER A 70 13.70 7.38 -1.44
N PRO A 71 14.41 7.92 -2.44
CA PRO A 71 15.87 7.92 -2.42
C PRO A 71 16.35 8.64 -1.15
N ASP A 72 17.29 8.00 -0.47
CA ASP A 72 17.84 8.44 0.80
C ASP A 72 18.56 9.79 0.61
N THR A 73 18.00 10.87 1.15
CA THR A 73 18.59 12.22 1.06
C THR A 73 19.75 12.42 2.04
N SER A 74 20.19 11.37 2.74
CA SER A 74 21.25 11.43 3.75
C SER A 74 22.69 11.34 3.22
N LYS A 75 22.93 11.30 1.90
CA LYS A 75 24.28 11.44 1.30
C LYS A 75 24.46 12.74 0.51
N LYS A 76 24.62 13.86 1.22
CA LYS A 76 25.27 15.08 0.69
C LYS A 76 26.32 15.57 1.70
N SER A 77 27.54 15.06 1.56
CA SER A 77 28.79 15.74 1.93
C SER A 77 29.98 14.87 1.50
N ASP A 78 30.77 15.42 0.58
CA ASP A 78 32.20 15.21 0.37
C ASP A 78 32.73 13.90 -0.23
N SER A 79 33.02 13.96 -1.53
CA SER A 79 34.41 13.97 -1.97
C SER A 79 34.53 14.51 -3.39
N THR A 80 34.77 15.83 -3.47
CA THR A 80 35.61 16.39 -4.52
C THR A 80 37.00 15.77 -4.39
N LYS A 81 37.41 14.92 -5.33
CA LYS A 81 38.81 14.79 -5.72
C LYS A 81 38.92 14.69 -7.23
N ASN A 82 39.34 15.83 -7.76
CA ASN A 82 39.97 16.11 -9.03
C ASN A 82 40.95 15.00 -9.44
N THR A 83 41.01 14.68 -10.73
CA THR A 83 42.29 14.41 -11.39
C THR A 83 42.22 14.95 -12.81
N GLU A 84 43.06 15.95 -13.05
CA GLU A 84 43.33 16.57 -14.33
C GLU A 84 44.03 15.58 -15.27
N GLY A 85 43.80 15.75 -16.58
CA GLY A 85 44.81 15.59 -17.63
C GLY A 85 45.29 14.19 -17.98
N GLU A 86 44.83 13.67 -19.13
CA GLU A 86 45.69 13.11 -20.20
C GLU A 86 44.82 12.61 -21.35
N SER A 87 44.96 13.21 -22.54
CA SER A 87 45.18 12.47 -23.80
C SER A 87 45.44 13.46 -24.93
N LEU A 88 46.71 13.54 -25.35
CA LEU A 88 47.07 13.86 -26.72
C LEU A 88 46.49 12.78 -27.65
N ALA A 89 45.89 13.19 -28.75
CA ALA A 89 45.97 12.55 -30.07
C ALA A 89 45.42 13.51 -31.13
#